data_AF-R7T5U5-F1
#
_entry.id   AF-R7T5U5-F1
#
_cell.length_a   1.000
_cell.length_b   1.000
_cell.length_c   1.000
_cell.angle_alpha   90.00
_cell.angle_beta   90.00
_cell.angle_gamma   90.00
#
_symmetry.space_group_name_H-M   'P 1'
#
loop_
_entity.id
_entity.type
_entity.pdbx_description
1 polymer ?
#
loop_
_entity_poly.entity_id
_entity_poly.type
_entity_poly.pdbx_seq_one_letter_code
_entity_poly.pdbx_strand_id
1 'polypeptide(L)'
;MEDVEDVKSRETADETEDVKAAEIADEMEDVKSTEIADETEDVKSAEIADEMEDVKSTEIADEMEDVKSAEIVDEMEDVKSAEIADETEDVKAAEIADEMKDVKPAEIADIFHVKPAEIADETEDVKAAEIADEMEDVQSTEIADETEDVKSAEIVDEMEDVKSAEIVDEMVDVKSAEIVDEMEDGKSAEIADEMVDVKSAEIADEMEDV
;
A
#
# COMPACT_ATOMS: atom_id res chain seq x y z
N MET A 1 43.98 17.58 -9.15
CA MET A 1 43.37 18.71 -8.43
C MET A 1 42.67 19.46 -9.52
N GLU A 2 41.59 18.85 -10.01
CA GLU A 2 40.61 19.55 -10.83
C GLU A 2 40.22 20.80 -10.05
N ASP A 3 40.35 21.95 -10.70
CA ASP A 3 39.71 23.17 -10.24
C ASP A 3 38.20 22.96 -10.45
N VAL A 4 37.51 22.48 -9.42
CA VAL A 4 36.05 22.41 -9.42
C VAL A 4 35.53 23.84 -9.44
N GLU A 5 35.09 24.29 -10.62
CA GLU A 5 34.46 25.59 -10.75
C GLU A 5 33.10 25.53 -10.04
N ASP A 6 32.99 26.17 -8.88
CA ASP A 6 31.72 26.39 -8.18
C ASP A 6 30.78 27.25 -9.09
N VAL A 7 30.07 26.58 -10.00
CA VAL A 7 29.19 27.20 -11.00
C VAL A 7 27.91 27.65 -10.30
N LYS A 8 27.66 28.97 -10.38
CA LYS A 8 26.50 29.57 -9.70
C LYS A 8 25.16 29.24 -10.35
N SER A 9 25.13 29.03 -11.66
CA SER A 9 23.91 28.83 -12.46
C SER A 9 24.29 28.37 -13.87
N ARG A 10 23.54 27.44 -14.46
CA ARG A 10 23.72 27.01 -15.86
C ARG A 10 22.35 26.78 -16.52
N GLU A 11 22.15 27.28 -17.74
CA GLU A 11 20.91 26.99 -18.50
C GLU A 11 20.93 25.54 -19.01
N THR A 12 22.04 25.12 -19.63
CA THR A 12 22.18 23.75 -20.17
C THR A 12 23.55 23.16 -19.83
N ALA A 13 23.55 21.95 -19.29
CA ALA A 13 24.73 21.13 -18.99
C ALA A 13 24.62 19.77 -19.69
N ASP A 14 25.76 19.13 -19.92
CA ASP A 14 25.83 17.75 -20.44
C ASP A 14 26.25 16.88 -19.23
N GLU A 15 27.42 17.18 -18.67
CA GLU A 15 27.91 16.58 -17.41
C GLU A 15 28.41 17.70 -16.49
N THR A 16 27.96 17.74 -15.23
CA THR A 16 28.46 18.71 -14.24
C THR A 16 28.48 18.20 -12.80
N GLU A 17 29.56 18.51 -12.08
CA GLU A 17 29.70 18.34 -10.63
C GLU A 17 29.57 19.69 -9.90
N ASP A 18 29.12 19.67 -8.64
CA ASP A 18 29.21 20.80 -7.69
C ASP A 18 28.46 22.08 -8.15
N VAL A 19 27.21 21.91 -8.61
CA VAL A 19 26.40 22.99 -9.19
C VAL A 19 25.36 23.54 -8.21
N LYS A 20 25.25 24.87 -8.14
CA LYS A 20 24.21 25.51 -7.32
C LYS A 20 22.80 25.46 -7.95
N ALA A 21 22.71 25.57 -9.26
CA ALA A 21 21.44 25.56 -9.99
C ALA A 21 21.68 25.22 -11.47
N ALA A 22 20.88 24.31 -12.02
CA ALA A 22 20.78 24.03 -13.44
C ALA A 22 19.31 24.14 -13.89
N GLU A 23 19.07 24.54 -15.14
CA GLU A 23 17.72 24.48 -15.73
C GLU A 23 17.52 23.13 -16.42
N ILE A 24 18.46 22.72 -17.28
CA ILE A 24 18.44 21.43 -17.98
C ILE A 24 19.85 20.80 -17.91
N ALA A 25 19.94 19.52 -17.55
CA ALA A 25 21.17 18.74 -17.60
C ALA A 25 20.91 17.29 -18.03
N ASP A 26 21.90 16.65 -18.65
CA ASP A 26 21.85 15.18 -18.83
C ASP A 26 22.29 14.49 -17.52
N GLU A 27 23.52 14.73 -17.06
CA GLU A 27 24.11 14.05 -15.88
C GLU A 27 24.65 15.07 -14.85
N MET A 28 24.29 14.90 -13.57
CA MET A 28 24.81 15.77 -12.50
C MET A 28 25.12 15.07 -11.17
N GLU A 29 26.17 15.56 -10.50
CA GLU A 29 26.55 15.17 -9.14
C GLU A 29 26.56 16.41 -8.22
N ASP A 30 26.11 16.25 -6.97
CA ASP A 30 26.25 17.25 -5.90
C ASP A 30 25.50 18.58 -6.17
N VAL A 31 24.21 18.48 -6.53
CA VAL A 31 23.39 19.62 -6.98
C VAL A 31 22.45 20.15 -5.89
N LYS A 32 22.32 21.48 -5.81
CA LYS A 32 21.33 22.09 -4.91
C LYS A 32 19.92 22.17 -5.50
N SER A 33 19.80 22.49 -6.78
CA SER A 33 18.49 22.59 -7.45
C SER A 33 18.65 22.35 -8.95
N THR A 34 17.74 21.58 -9.54
CA THR A 34 17.58 21.44 -10.99
C THR A 34 16.10 21.51 -11.35
N GLU A 35 15.77 22.02 -12.54
CA GLU A 35 14.40 21.93 -13.06
C GLU A 35 14.21 20.60 -13.81
N ILE A 36 15.10 20.26 -14.75
CA ILE A 36 15.02 19.02 -15.54
C ILE A 36 16.39 18.33 -15.58
N ALA A 37 16.43 17.03 -15.30
CA ALA A 37 17.62 16.20 -15.45
C ALA A 37 17.29 14.80 -16.00
N ASP A 38 18.23 14.14 -16.70
CA ASP A 38 18.10 12.70 -17.02
C ASP A 38 18.57 11.89 -15.79
N GLU A 39 19.82 12.07 -15.35
CA GLU A 39 20.44 11.31 -14.25
C GLU A 39 21.05 12.25 -13.20
N THR A 40 20.77 12.03 -11.91
CA THR A 40 21.39 12.81 -10.83
C THR A 40 21.77 12.04 -9.57
N GLU A 41 22.91 12.40 -8.98
CA GLU A 41 23.37 11.91 -7.67
C GLU A 41 23.44 13.08 -6.66
N ASP A 42 22.97 12.84 -5.43
CA ASP A 42 23.17 13.73 -4.27
C ASP A 42 22.45 15.10 -4.36
N VAL A 43 21.17 15.08 -4.76
CA VAL A 43 20.38 16.28 -5.06
C VAL A 43 19.57 16.80 -3.86
N LYS A 44 19.55 18.13 -3.65
CA LYS A 44 18.64 18.73 -2.65
C LYS A 44 17.21 18.95 -3.17
N SER A 45 17.02 19.25 -4.44
CA SER A 45 15.70 19.49 -5.03
C SER A 45 15.77 19.31 -6.55
N ALA A 46 14.82 18.57 -7.12
CA ALA A 46 14.55 18.51 -8.55
C ALA A 46 13.05 18.81 -8.79
N GLU A 47 12.68 19.33 -9.97
CA GLU A 47 11.26 19.34 -10.38
C GLU A 47 10.96 18.06 -11.17
N ILE A 48 11.76 17.74 -12.19
CA ILE A 48 11.59 16.54 -13.03
C ILE A 48 12.96 15.86 -13.21
N ALA A 49 13.02 14.55 -12.99
CA ALA A 49 14.19 13.73 -13.30
C ALA A 49 13.79 12.33 -13.82
N ASP A 50 14.56 11.72 -14.72
CA ASP A 50 14.33 10.32 -15.08
C ASP A 50 14.88 9.38 -13.99
N GLU A 51 16.14 9.54 -13.56
CA GLU A 51 16.81 8.68 -12.57
C GLU A 51 17.49 9.52 -11.47
N MET A 52 17.27 9.18 -10.19
CA MET A 52 17.93 9.86 -9.06
C MET A 52 18.41 8.94 -7.94
N GLU A 53 19.60 9.24 -7.42
CA GLU A 53 20.15 8.67 -6.19
C GLU A 53 20.28 9.76 -5.10
N ASP A 54 19.83 9.46 -3.88
CA ASP A 54 20.07 10.25 -2.67
C ASP A 54 19.42 11.66 -2.64
N VAL A 55 18.13 11.73 -3.00
CA VAL A 55 17.41 13.01 -3.15
C VAL A 55 16.62 13.43 -1.91
N LYS A 56 16.62 14.74 -1.59
CA LYS A 56 15.79 15.28 -0.50
C LYS A 56 14.34 15.55 -0.92
N SER A 57 14.11 16.05 -2.12
CA SER A 57 12.79 16.41 -2.60
C SER A 57 12.75 16.37 -4.13
N THR A 58 11.73 15.76 -4.69
CA THR A 58 11.40 15.85 -6.12
C THR A 58 9.90 16.06 -6.29
N GLU A 59 9.47 16.69 -7.39
CA GLU A 59 8.05 16.69 -7.77
C GLU A 59 7.73 15.42 -8.58
N ILE A 60 8.47 15.15 -9.65
CA ILE A 60 8.24 14.02 -10.55
C ILE A 60 9.55 13.24 -10.79
N ALA A 61 9.49 11.91 -10.73
CA ALA A 61 10.58 11.05 -11.20
C ALA A 61 10.09 9.72 -11.79
N ASP A 62 10.85 9.13 -12.71
CA ASP A 62 10.60 7.76 -13.17
C ASP A 62 11.21 6.74 -12.18
N GLU A 63 12.49 6.87 -11.82
CA GLU A 63 13.20 5.94 -10.93
C GLU A 63 13.95 6.68 -9.80
N MET A 64 13.83 6.19 -8.56
CA MET A 64 14.54 6.76 -7.40
C MET A 64 15.12 5.73 -6.42
N GLU A 65 16.37 5.96 -6.03
CA GLU A 65 17.04 5.35 -4.88
C GLU A 65 17.16 6.38 -3.74
N ASP A 66 16.67 6.03 -2.54
CA ASP A 66 16.82 6.79 -1.28
C ASP A 66 16.27 8.24 -1.29
N VAL A 67 14.94 8.39 -1.24
CA VAL A 67 14.27 9.70 -1.25
C VAL A 67 13.61 10.07 0.09
N LYS A 68 13.70 11.34 0.48
CA LYS A 68 12.93 11.85 1.64
C LYS A 68 11.49 12.22 1.30
N SER A 69 11.24 12.82 0.15
CA SER A 69 9.90 13.28 -0.25
C SER A 69 9.78 13.34 -1.77
N ALA A 70 8.69 12.79 -2.29
CA ALA A 70 8.29 12.87 -3.70
C ALA A 70 6.80 13.23 -3.79
N GLU A 71 6.37 13.90 -4.87
CA GLU A 71 4.93 14.00 -5.17
C GLU A 71 4.49 12.80 -6.01
N ILE A 72 5.11 12.57 -7.17
CA ILE A 72 4.75 11.50 -8.12
C ILE A 72 6.00 10.73 -8.53
N VAL A 73 5.89 9.41 -8.53
CA VAL A 73 6.99 8.53 -8.93
C VAL A 73 6.49 7.16 -9.36
N ASP A 74 7.11 6.62 -10.42
CA ASP A 74 6.80 5.30 -10.95
C ASP A 74 7.52 4.19 -10.15
N GLU A 75 8.87 4.17 -10.07
CA GLU A 75 9.63 3.10 -9.39
C GLU A 75 10.50 3.63 -8.23
N MET A 76 10.43 2.96 -7.07
CA MET A 76 11.24 3.30 -5.87
C MET A 76 11.75 2.11 -5.08
N GLU A 77 12.99 2.21 -4.58
CA GLU A 77 13.48 1.32 -3.51
C GLU A 77 13.07 1.81 -2.11
N ASP A 78 13.47 3.03 -1.71
CA ASP A 78 13.38 3.50 -0.32
C ASP A 78 12.88 4.96 -0.22
N VAL A 79 11.66 5.14 0.31
CA VAL A 79 11.05 6.48 0.44
C VAL A 79 10.46 6.74 1.83
N LYS A 80 10.65 7.96 2.34
CA LYS A 80 9.97 8.38 3.58
C LYS A 80 8.54 8.87 3.36
N SER A 81 8.24 9.50 2.23
CA SER A 81 6.92 10.05 1.93
C SER A 81 6.76 10.22 0.41
N ALA A 82 5.67 9.72 -0.13
CA ALA A 82 5.18 10.02 -1.47
C ALA A 82 3.71 10.49 -1.39
N GLU A 83 3.23 11.29 -2.35
CA GLU A 83 1.78 11.46 -2.52
C GLU A 83 1.23 10.30 -3.37
N ILE A 84 1.88 10.00 -4.50
CA ILE A 84 1.52 8.92 -5.43
C ILE A 84 2.77 8.09 -5.74
N ALA A 85 2.66 6.76 -5.62
CA ALA A 85 3.70 5.80 -5.96
C ALA A 85 3.09 4.56 -6.65
N ASP A 86 3.72 4.09 -7.74
CA ASP A 86 3.26 2.96 -8.54
C ASP A 86 3.93 1.63 -8.12
N GLU A 87 5.24 1.46 -8.28
CA GLU A 87 5.98 0.28 -7.82
C GLU A 87 6.96 0.68 -6.70
N THR A 88 6.86 0.06 -5.51
CA THR A 88 7.77 0.40 -4.41
C THR A 88 8.14 -0.79 -3.52
N GLU A 89 9.42 -0.91 -3.17
CA GLU A 89 9.90 -1.89 -2.20
C GLU A 89 9.56 -1.46 -0.75
N ASP A 90 10.01 -0.28 -0.30
CA ASP A 90 9.77 0.22 1.06
C ASP A 90 9.32 1.69 1.08
N VAL A 91 8.10 1.94 1.57
CA VAL A 91 7.58 3.29 1.82
C VAL A 91 7.06 3.48 3.24
N LYS A 92 7.52 4.56 3.89
CA LYS A 92 7.01 4.93 5.22
C LYS A 92 5.66 5.65 5.19
N ALA A 93 5.26 6.27 4.09
CA ALA A 93 3.95 6.89 3.96
C ALA A 93 3.66 7.19 2.49
N ALA A 94 2.45 6.83 2.05
CA ALA A 94 1.90 7.22 0.75
C ALA A 94 0.43 7.63 0.93
N GLU A 95 -0.08 8.57 0.14
CA GLU A 95 -1.54 8.79 0.06
C GLU A 95 -2.15 7.73 -0.88
N ILE A 96 -1.54 7.53 -2.06
CA ILE A 96 -1.95 6.55 -3.05
C ILE A 96 -0.75 5.64 -3.39
N ALA A 97 -1.01 4.33 -3.34
CA ALA A 97 -0.02 3.29 -3.52
C ALA A 97 -0.56 2.15 -4.39
N ASP A 98 0.12 1.87 -5.50
CA ASP A 98 -0.07 0.67 -6.32
C ASP A 98 1.06 -0.36 -6.03
N GLU A 99 0.98 -1.58 -6.57
CA GLU A 99 1.97 -2.70 -6.48
C GLU A 99 3.13 -2.57 -5.46
N MET A 100 2.86 -2.72 -4.15
CA MET A 100 3.88 -2.54 -3.09
C MET A 100 4.22 -3.78 -2.25
N LYS A 101 5.50 -3.88 -1.82
CA LYS A 101 5.97 -4.93 -0.90
C LYS A 101 5.77 -4.60 0.57
N ASP A 102 6.10 -3.39 1.04
CA ASP A 102 6.04 -3.03 2.46
C ASP A 102 5.66 -1.54 2.69
N VAL A 103 4.44 -1.29 3.20
CA VAL A 103 3.95 0.09 3.47
C VAL A 103 3.51 0.31 4.92
N LYS A 104 3.87 1.48 5.49
CA LYS A 104 3.57 1.79 6.90
C LYS A 104 3.36 3.28 7.22
N PRO A 105 2.21 3.98 7.01
CA PRO A 105 0.86 3.58 6.51
C PRO A 105 0.49 4.13 5.10
N ALA A 106 -0.69 3.76 4.55
CA ALA A 106 -1.29 4.32 3.32
C ALA A 106 -2.78 4.71 3.49
N GLU A 107 -3.31 5.62 2.68
CA GLU A 107 -4.77 5.89 2.61
C GLU A 107 -5.46 4.94 1.62
N ILE A 108 -4.91 4.78 0.41
CA ILE A 108 -5.40 3.86 -0.65
C ILE A 108 -4.25 2.94 -1.10
N ALA A 109 -4.53 1.65 -1.23
CA ALA A 109 -3.51 0.60 -1.35
C ALA A 109 -3.97 -0.63 -2.16
N ASP A 110 -3.25 -0.97 -3.24
CA ASP A 110 -3.24 -2.31 -3.88
C ASP A 110 -1.90 -3.00 -3.59
N ILE A 111 -1.82 -3.86 -2.56
CA ILE A 111 -0.55 -4.10 -1.83
C ILE A 111 -0.39 -5.51 -1.25
N PHE A 112 0.85 -6.06 -1.29
CA PHE A 112 1.23 -7.36 -0.72
C PHE A 112 1.45 -7.40 0.82
N HIS A 113 1.79 -6.28 1.48
CA HIS A 113 1.79 -6.15 2.96
C HIS A 113 1.48 -4.72 3.45
N VAL A 114 0.35 -4.50 4.12
CA VAL A 114 -0.06 -3.17 4.63
C VAL A 114 -0.15 -3.07 6.14
N LYS A 115 0.35 -1.96 6.72
CA LYS A 115 0.27 -1.71 8.16
C LYS A 115 0.13 -0.22 8.55
N PRO A 116 -1.08 0.33 8.84
CA PRO A 116 -2.47 0.07 8.38
C PRO A 116 -2.88 0.81 7.07
N ALA A 117 -4.08 0.54 6.53
CA ALA A 117 -4.75 1.29 5.44
C ALA A 117 -6.20 1.70 5.78
N GLU A 118 -6.72 2.74 5.11
CA GLU A 118 -8.15 3.08 5.14
C GLU A 118 -8.94 2.29 4.08
N ILE A 119 -8.46 2.27 2.82
CA ILE A 119 -9.07 1.54 1.70
C ILE A 119 -8.02 0.62 1.05
N ALA A 120 -8.39 -0.63 0.82
CA ALA A 120 -7.59 -1.63 0.11
C ALA A 120 -8.41 -2.29 -1.01
N ASP A 121 -7.84 -2.57 -2.19
CA ASP A 121 -8.52 -3.36 -3.23
C ASP A 121 -8.06 -4.83 -3.13
N GLU A 122 -6.87 -5.16 -3.65
CA GLU A 122 -6.28 -6.51 -3.59
C GLU A 122 -5.08 -6.52 -2.63
N THR A 123 -5.19 -7.22 -1.50
CA THR A 123 -4.10 -7.25 -0.51
C THR A 123 -3.81 -8.58 0.16
N GLU A 124 -2.52 -8.82 0.46
CA GLU A 124 -2.03 -9.93 1.29
C GLU A 124 -1.51 -9.39 2.65
N ASP A 125 -1.65 -10.16 3.73
CA ASP A 125 -0.92 -9.99 4.99
C ASP A 125 -1.17 -8.62 5.71
N VAL A 126 -2.45 -8.25 5.84
CA VAL A 126 -2.90 -6.95 6.35
C VAL A 126 -3.06 -6.92 7.86
N LYS A 127 -2.51 -5.89 8.52
CA LYS A 127 -2.75 -5.67 9.96
C LYS A 127 -4.11 -5.07 10.28
N ALA A 128 -4.55 -4.09 9.51
CA ALA A 128 -5.84 -3.43 9.69
C ALA A 128 -6.21 -2.67 8.41
N ALA A 129 -7.46 -2.82 7.98
CA ALA A 129 -8.14 -2.03 6.95
C ALA A 129 -9.51 -1.57 7.49
N GLU A 130 -10.02 -0.41 7.04
CA GLU A 130 -11.43 -0.03 7.30
C GLU A 130 -12.34 -0.61 6.21
N ILE A 131 -11.96 -0.49 4.94
CA ILE A 131 -12.71 -1.03 3.79
C ILE A 131 -11.74 -1.82 2.90
N ALA A 132 -12.16 -3.01 2.47
CA ALA A 132 -11.42 -3.79 1.49
C ALA A 132 -12.32 -4.50 0.47
N ASP A 133 -11.79 -4.79 -0.73
CA ASP A 133 -12.46 -5.62 -1.74
C ASP A 133 -12.05 -7.09 -1.57
N GLU A 134 -10.80 -7.45 -1.87
CA GLU A 134 -10.23 -8.81 -1.80
C GLU A 134 -9.02 -8.86 -0.82
N MET A 135 -9.08 -9.71 0.20
CA MET A 135 -7.97 -9.86 1.16
C MET A 135 -7.61 -11.31 1.54
N GLU A 136 -6.30 -11.56 1.64
CA GLU A 136 -5.71 -12.76 2.24
C GLU A 136 -4.97 -12.41 3.55
N ASP A 137 -5.11 -13.25 4.59
CA ASP A 137 -4.35 -13.17 5.85
C ASP A 137 -4.49 -11.85 6.66
N VAL A 138 -5.71 -11.53 7.11
CA VAL A 138 -6.04 -10.24 7.76
C VAL A 138 -6.19 -10.36 9.28
N GLN A 139 -5.59 -9.41 10.03
CA GLN A 139 -5.82 -9.36 11.48
C GLN A 139 -7.14 -8.69 11.87
N SER A 140 -7.54 -7.62 11.19
CA SER A 140 -8.79 -6.90 11.48
C SER A 140 -9.27 -6.14 10.24
N THR A 141 -10.56 -6.21 9.94
CA THR A 141 -11.23 -5.36 8.95
C THR A 141 -12.60 -4.90 9.49
N GLU A 142 -13.08 -3.73 9.11
CA GLU A 142 -14.47 -3.32 9.41
C GLU A 142 -15.42 -3.82 8.31
N ILE A 143 -15.12 -3.57 7.04
CA ILE A 143 -15.95 -3.96 5.89
C ILE A 143 -15.08 -4.66 4.83
N ALA A 144 -15.52 -5.83 4.33
CA ALA A 144 -14.88 -6.51 3.21
C ALA A 144 -15.89 -7.18 2.25
N ASP A 145 -15.56 -7.28 0.96
CA ASP A 145 -16.35 -8.04 -0.02
C ASP A 145 -15.96 -9.53 0.02
N GLU A 146 -14.69 -9.87 -0.21
CA GLU A 146 -14.16 -11.25 -0.22
C GLU A 146 -12.92 -11.40 0.68
N THR A 147 -12.90 -12.43 1.54
CA THR A 147 -11.74 -12.70 2.41
C THR A 147 -11.45 -14.19 2.64
N GLU A 148 -10.17 -14.58 2.56
CA GLU A 148 -9.76 -15.99 2.76
C GLU A 148 -9.50 -16.32 4.24
N ASP A 149 -8.78 -15.47 4.99
CA ASP A 149 -8.32 -15.83 6.34
C ASP A 149 -8.29 -14.63 7.29
N VAL A 150 -9.28 -14.51 8.19
CA VAL A 150 -9.45 -13.30 9.02
C VAL A 150 -9.54 -13.62 10.53
N LYS A 151 -8.87 -12.82 11.35
CA LYS A 151 -9.01 -12.93 12.82
C LYS A 151 -10.27 -12.24 13.33
N SER A 152 -10.63 -11.08 12.81
CA SER A 152 -11.80 -10.32 13.24
C SER A 152 -12.32 -9.46 12.10
N ALA A 153 -13.63 -9.54 11.83
CA ALA A 153 -14.33 -8.68 10.88
C ALA A 153 -15.64 -8.17 11.48
N GLU A 154 -16.14 -7.00 11.07
CA GLU A 154 -17.49 -6.54 11.44
C GLU A 154 -18.52 -6.96 10.38
N ILE A 155 -18.31 -6.60 9.10
CA ILE A 155 -19.24 -6.89 7.99
C ILE A 155 -18.46 -7.51 6.82
N VAL A 156 -18.91 -8.65 6.33
CA VAL A 156 -18.29 -9.36 5.20
C VAL A 156 -19.36 -9.96 4.29
N ASP A 157 -19.20 -9.86 2.97
CA ASP A 157 -20.10 -10.53 2.03
C ASP A 157 -19.71 -12.01 1.88
N GLU A 158 -18.49 -12.33 1.43
CA GLU A 158 -17.99 -13.71 1.27
C GLU A 158 -16.74 -13.98 2.12
N MET A 159 -16.74 -15.11 2.84
CA MET A 159 -15.65 -15.43 3.79
C MET A 159 -15.32 -16.93 3.86
N GLU A 160 -14.07 -17.30 3.61
CA GLU A 160 -13.63 -18.70 3.77
C GLU A 160 -13.37 -19.05 5.25
N ASP A 161 -12.47 -18.37 5.95
CA ASP A 161 -12.05 -18.75 7.30
C ASP A 161 -12.03 -17.57 8.29
N VAL A 162 -12.81 -17.65 9.38
CA VAL A 162 -12.78 -16.60 10.44
C VAL A 162 -12.77 -17.10 11.87
N LYS A 163 -12.08 -16.34 12.73
CA LYS A 163 -12.20 -16.54 14.19
C LYS A 163 -13.43 -15.84 14.78
N SER A 164 -13.76 -14.63 14.34
CA SER A 164 -14.89 -13.86 14.83
C SER A 164 -15.39 -12.88 13.77
N ALA A 165 -16.69 -12.89 13.50
CA ALA A 165 -17.36 -11.90 12.64
C ALA A 165 -18.68 -11.42 13.30
N GLU A 166 -19.12 -10.19 13.04
CA GLU A 166 -20.44 -9.73 13.50
C GLU A 166 -21.54 -10.07 12.49
N ILE A 167 -21.36 -9.73 11.22
CA ILE A 167 -22.32 -9.95 10.13
C ILE A 167 -21.60 -10.54 8.92
N VAL A 168 -22.10 -11.67 8.41
CA VAL A 168 -21.58 -12.34 7.20
C VAL A 168 -22.73 -12.75 6.28
N ASP A 169 -22.61 -12.59 4.96
CA ASP A 169 -23.61 -13.12 4.01
C ASP A 169 -23.35 -14.62 3.75
N GLU A 170 -22.22 -14.97 3.14
CA GLU A 170 -21.79 -16.34 2.82
C GLU A 170 -20.50 -16.73 3.56
N MET A 171 -20.49 -17.91 4.18
CA MET A 171 -19.40 -18.37 5.04
C MET A 171 -19.08 -19.86 4.92
N VAL A 172 -17.79 -20.19 4.78
CA VAL A 172 -17.30 -21.59 4.80
C VAL A 172 -16.99 -22.09 6.22
N ASP A 173 -15.93 -21.61 6.91
CA ASP A 173 -15.55 -22.06 8.27
C ASP A 173 -15.49 -20.91 9.31
N VAL A 174 -16.23 -21.07 10.42
CA VAL A 174 -16.20 -20.08 11.50
C VAL A 174 -16.17 -20.66 12.90
N LYS A 175 -15.38 -19.99 13.76
CA LYS A 175 -15.41 -20.24 15.20
C LYS A 175 -16.60 -19.58 15.90
N SER A 176 -16.93 -18.34 15.55
CA SER A 176 -18.04 -17.58 16.14
C SER A 176 -18.50 -16.46 15.21
N ALA A 177 -19.79 -16.38 14.93
CA ALA A 177 -20.45 -15.25 14.25
C ALA A 177 -21.67 -14.79 15.06
N GLU A 178 -22.06 -13.51 14.98
CA GLU A 178 -23.34 -13.06 15.53
C GLU A 178 -24.49 -13.32 14.55
N ILE A 179 -24.38 -12.84 13.31
CA ILE A 179 -25.39 -12.97 12.25
C ILE A 179 -24.73 -13.51 10.99
N VAL A 180 -25.34 -14.53 10.38
CA VAL A 180 -24.87 -15.13 9.12
C VAL A 180 -26.06 -15.57 8.26
N ASP A 181 -26.05 -15.34 6.94
CA ASP A 181 -27.15 -15.79 6.07
C ASP A 181 -26.94 -17.27 5.70
N GLU A 182 -25.80 -17.60 5.09
CA GLU A 182 -25.43 -18.95 4.65
C GLU A 182 -24.13 -19.43 5.32
N MET A 183 -24.11 -20.64 5.90
CA MET A 183 -22.94 -21.23 6.56
C MET A 183 -22.75 -22.72 6.23
N GLU A 184 -21.56 -23.10 5.73
CA GLU A 184 -21.23 -24.51 5.44
C GLU A 184 -20.65 -25.28 6.66
N ASP A 185 -19.76 -24.69 7.45
CA ASP A 185 -19.05 -25.36 8.54
C ASP A 185 -18.84 -24.43 9.74
N GLY A 186 -19.52 -24.73 10.85
CA GLY A 186 -19.62 -23.78 11.97
C GLY A 186 -19.39 -24.37 13.36
N LYS A 187 -18.73 -23.60 14.24
CA LYS A 187 -18.82 -23.86 15.69
C LYS A 187 -20.01 -23.20 16.34
N SER A 188 -20.29 -21.93 16.03
CA SER A 188 -21.34 -21.16 16.70
C SER A 188 -21.77 -19.96 15.88
N ALA A 189 -23.08 -19.75 15.78
CA ALA A 189 -23.72 -18.49 15.36
C ALA A 189 -24.78 -18.09 16.40
N GLU A 190 -25.08 -16.79 16.58
CA GLU A 190 -26.27 -16.40 17.37
C GLU A 190 -27.54 -16.51 16.51
N ILE A 191 -27.48 -16.00 15.27
CA ILE A 191 -28.56 -16.02 14.29
C ILE A 191 -28.00 -16.54 12.97
N ALA A 192 -28.61 -17.58 12.37
CA ALA A 192 -28.43 -17.82 10.94
C ALA A 192 -29.68 -18.30 10.19
N ASP A 193 -29.66 -18.18 8.86
CA ASP A 193 -30.76 -18.62 8.00
C ASP A 193 -30.52 -20.05 7.48
N GLU A 194 -29.50 -20.27 6.66
CA GLU A 194 -29.13 -21.57 6.06
C GLU A 194 -27.84 -22.13 6.67
N MET A 195 -27.90 -23.36 7.19
CA MET A 195 -26.77 -24.02 7.84
C MET A 195 -26.56 -25.47 7.36
N VAL A 196 -25.29 -25.78 7.04
CA VAL A 196 -24.75 -27.13 6.90
C VAL A 196 -23.72 -27.36 8.02
N ASP A 197 -23.62 -28.58 8.57
CA ASP A 197 -22.58 -29.02 9.54
C ASP A 197 -22.26 -28.10 10.76
N VAL A 198 -23.19 -27.24 11.21
CA VAL A 198 -23.01 -26.33 12.34
C VAL A 198 -23.25 -27.01 13.70
N LYS A 199 -22.33 -26.79 14.67
CA LYS A 199 -22.44 -27.40 16.02
C LYS A 199 -23.53 -26.77 16.90
N SER A 200 -23.78 -25.48 16.77
CA SER A 200 -24.68 -24.74 17.66
C SER A 200 -25.13 -23.41 17.02
N ALA A 201 -26.41 -23.10 17.15
CA ALA A 201 -26.96 -21.78 16.91
C ALA A 201 -28.07 -21.44 17.93
N GLU A 202 -28.23 -20.17 18.29
CA GLU A 202 -29.32 -19.75 19.18
C GLU A 202 -30.66 -19.65 18.42
N ILE A 203 -30.62 -19.06 17.22
CA ILE A 203 -31.77 -18.86 16.34
C ILE A 203 -31.39 -19.36 14.93
N ALA A 204 -32.22 -20.23 14.37
CA ALA A 204 -32.04 -20.76 13.01
C ALA A 204 -33.38 -20.92 12.28
N ASP A 205 -33.44 -20.62 10.98
CA ASP A 205 -34.63 -20.88 10.15
C ASP A 205 -34.55 -22.26 9.45
N GLU A 206 -33.44 -22.57 8.79
CA GLU A 206 -33.20 -23.82 8.06
C GLU A 206 -31.87 -24.49 8.48
N MET A 207 -31.95 -25.75 8.91
CA MET A 207 -30.77 -26.58 9.21
C MET A 207 -30.85 -27.88 8.40
N GLU A 208 -29.82 -28.18 7.62
CA GLU A 208 -29.68 -29.48 6.98
C GLU A 208 -28.87 -30.43 7.89
N ASP A 209 -29.54 -31.37 8.56
CA ASP A 209 -28.89 -32.41 9.36
C ASP A 209 -28.17 -33.43 8.44
N VAL A 210 -26.85 -33.62 8.61
CA VAL A 210 -26.06 -34.70 7.95
C VAL A 210 -26.09 -36.02 8.73
#